data_AF-A0A355D8L0-F1
#
_entry.id   AF-A0A355D8L0-F1
#
_cell.length_a   1.000
_cell.length_b   1.000
_cell.length_c   1.000
_cell.angle_alpha   90.00
_cell.angle_beta   90.00
_cell.angle_gamma   90.00
#
_symmetry.space_group_name_H-M   'P 1'
#
loop_
_entity.id
_entity.type
_entity.pdbx_description
1 polymer ?
#
loop_
_entity_poly.entity_id
_entity_poly.type
_entity_poly.pdbx_seq_one_letter_code
_entity_poly.pdbx_strand_id
1 'polypeptide(L)' 'NIRANGKIAVSASNTSTMEGYQIKGTAQYITEGPMVDTFKNVVSDMFKGELTAKGALIITPEKVIVTTPGANNKNEL' A
#
# COMPACT_ATOMS: atom_id res chain seq x y z
N ASN A 1 8.76 0.52 -12.75
CA ASN A 1 9.20 -0.21 -11.54
C ASN A 1 8.36 -1.45 -11.29
N ILE A 2 7.10 -1.34 -10.85
CA ILE A 2 6.27 -2.54 -10.57
C ILE A 2 6.18 -3.48 -11.77
N ARG A 3 5.88 -2.98 -12.97
CA ARG A 3 5.87 -3.80 -14.20
C ARG A 3 7.23 -4.44 -14.55
N ALA A 4 8.33 -3.85 -14.09
CA ALA A 4 9.68 -4.30 -14.43
C ALA A 4 10.27 -5.29 -13.41
N ASN A 5 9.92 -5.18 -12.13
CA ASN A 5 10.53 -5.98 -11.07
C ASN A 5 9.55 -6.59 -10.08
N GLY A 6 8.27 -6.19 -10.10
CA GLY A 6 7.22 -6.69 -9.21
C GLY A 6 7.45 -6.46 -7.72
N LYS A 7 8.56 -5.84 -7.28
CA LYS A 7 8.94 -5.73 -5.86
C LYS A 7 8.45 -4.41 -5.28
N ILE A 8 8.00 -4.45 -4.03
CA ILE A 8 7.57 -3.26 -3.30
C ILE A 8 7.97 -3.32 -1.82
N ALA A 9 8.19 -2.14 -1.25
CA ALA A 9 8.19 -1.91 0.19
C ALA A 9 7.26 -0.74 0.50
N VAL A 10 6.32 -0.92 1.42
CA VAL A 10 5.38 0.11 1.89
C VAL A 10 5.59 0.34 3.37
N SER A 11 5.78 1.58 3.78
CA SER A 11 5.84 1.95 5.19
C SER A 11 4.54 2.65 5.58
N ALA A 12 3.94 2.21 6.68
CA ALA A 12 2.79 2.85 7.30
C ALA A 12 3.15 3.20 8.75
N SER A 13 2.82 4.41 9.19
CA SER A 13 3.14 4.88 10.53
C SER A 13 2.07 5.83 11.07
N ASN A 14 1.78 5.72 12.36
CA ASN A 14 0.97 6.64 13.12
C ASN A 14 1.88 7.63 13.87
N THR A 15 1.83 8.91 13.50
CA THR A 15 2.69 9.95 14.09
C THR A 15 2.40 10.24 15.55
N SER A 16 1.17 9.98 16.01
CA SER A 16 0.75 10.25 17.39
C SER A 16 1.21 9.16 18.36
N THR A 17 1.17 7.90 17.94
CA THR A 17 1.59 6.76 18.77
C THR A 17 3.03 6.30 18.48
N MET A 18 3.65 6.82 17.42
CA MET A 18 4.92 6.36 16.87
C MET A 18 4.91 4.91 16.39
N GLU A 19 3.72 4.29 16.30
CA GLU A 19 3.57 2.94 15.77
C GLU A 19 3.92 2.94 14.28
N GLY A 20 4.74 1.98 13.84
CA GLY A 20 5.19 1.90 12.47
C GLY A 20 5.46 0.47 12.03
N TYR A 21 5.13 0.20 10.76
CA TYR A 21 5.43 -1.06 10.10
C TYR A 21 5.93 -0.81 8.67
N GLN A 22 6.82 -1.69 8.20
CA GLN A 22 7.20 -1.79 6.80
C GLN A 22 6.77 -3.16 6.27
N ILE A 23 5.99 -3.15 5.20
CA ILE A 23 5.56 -4.34 4.47
C ILE A 23 6.45 -4.46 3.24
N LYS A 24 7.09 -5.61 3.06
CA LYS A 24 7.81 -5.98 1.84
C LYS A 24 7.08 -7.13 1.15
N GLY A 25 7.13 -7.14 -0.17
CA GLY A 25 6.59 -8.24 -0.95
C GLY A 25 6.55 -7.92 -2.43
N THR A 26 5.55 -8.49 -3.10
CA THR A 26 5.31 -8.26 -4.52
C THR A 26 4.09 -7.41 -4.75
N ALA A 27 4.03 -6.79 -5.94
CA ALA A 27 2.89 -6.00 -6.35
C ALA A 27 2.55 -6.19 -7.83
N GLN A 28 1.26 -6.08 -8.12
CA GLN A 28 0.70 -6.15 -9.46
C GLN A 28 -0.13 -4.90 -9.71
N TYR A 29 0.08 -4.29 -10.88
CA TYR A 29 -0.71 -3.13 -11.31
C TYR A 29 -1.79 -3.60 -12.28
N ILE A 30 -3.05 -3.38 -11.91
CA ILE A 30 -4.22 -3.71 -12.71
C ILE A 30 -4.97 -2.45 -13.11
N THR A 31 -5.59 -2.46 -14.28
CA THR A 31 -6.31 -1.31 -14.85
C THR A 31 -7.81 -1.55 -15.01
N GLU A 32 -8.26 -2.78 -14.80
CA GLU A 32 -9.62 -3.23 -15.02
C GLU A 32 -10.07 -4.20 -13.93
N GLY A 33 -11.38 -4.42 -13.85
CA GLY A 33 -12.03 -5.36 -12.94
C GLY A 33 -12.64 -4.70 -11.70
N PRO A 34 -13.43 -5.46 -10.91
CA PRO A 34 -14.30 -4.91 -9.86
C PRO A 34 -13.56 -4.10 -8.78
N MET A 35 -12.32 -4.50 -8.46
CA MET A 35 -11.49 -3.75 -7.52
C MET A 35 -11.09 -2.37 -8.05
N VAL A 36 -10.77 -2.26 -9.34
CA VAL A 36 -10.41 -0.97 -9.96
C VAL A 36 -11.61 -0.06 -10.02
N ASP A 37 -12.80 -0.59 -10.35
CA ASP A 37 -14.02 0.21 -10.40
C ASP A 37 -14.41 0.75 -9.02
N THR A 38 -14.27 -0.09 -7.98
CA THR A 38 -14.45 0.34 -6.60
C THR A 38 -13.46 1.45 -6.23
N PHE A 39 -12.17 1.29 -6.58
CA PHE A 39 -11.16 2.32 -6.32
C PHE A 39 -11.43 3.63 -7.06
N LYS A 40 -11.90 3.56 -8.31
CA LYS A 40 -12.28 4.75 -9.09
C LYS A 40 -13.42 5.51 -8.42
N ASN A 41 -14.41 4.80 -7.89
CA ASN A 41 -15.52 5.44 -7.16
C ASN A 41 -15.02 6.12 -5.89
N VAL A 42 -14.21 5.44 -5.07
CA VAL A 42 -13.66 6.02 -3.83
C VAL A 42 -12.80 7.27 -4.12
N VAL A 43 -11.95 7.22 -5.15
CA VAL A 43 -11.15 8.38 -5.55
C VAL A 43 -12.04 9.50 -6.11
N SER A 44 -13.01 9.17 -6.96
CA SER A 44 -13.95 10.15 -7.48
C SER A 44 -14.71 10.85 -6.37
N ASP A 45 -15.22 10.13 -5.37
CA ASP A 45 -15.94 10.72 -4.23
C ASP A 45 -15.02 11.63 -3.40
N MET A 46 -13.78 11.18 -3.14
CA MET A 46 -12.78 11.96 -2.40
C MET A 46 -12.42 13.28 -3.11
N PHE A 47 -12.40 13.26 -4.44
CA PHE A 47 -12.04 14.41 -5.26
C PHE A 47 -13.23 15.04 -5.98
N LYS A 48 -14.47 14.81 -5.50
CA LYS A 48 -15.71 15.39 -6.05
C LYS A 48 -15.86 15.23 -7.58
N GLY A 49 -15.37 14.13 -8.12
CA GLY A 49 -15.40 13.82 -9.56
C GLY A 49 -14.31 14.47 -10.40
N GLU A 50 -13.42 15.30 -9.82
CA GLU A 50 -12.35 15.96 -10.57
C GLU A 50 -11.20 14.99 -10.92
N LEU A 51 -11.01 13.94 -10.12
CA LEU A 51 -9.97 12.93 -10.33
C LEU A 51 -10.56 11.52 -10.32
N THR A 52 -9.92 10.63 -11.08
CA THR A 52 -10.24 9.19 -11.09
C THR A 52 -8.96 8.37 -11.02
N ALA A 53 -9.06 7.16 -10.46
CA ALA A 53 -7.94 6.23 -10.40
C ALA A 53 -7.59 5.69 -11.80
N LYS A 54 -6.29 5.64 -12.11
CA LYS A 54 -5.80 5.01 -13.36
C LYS A 54 -5.75 3.48 -13.28
N GLY A 55 -6.06 2.89 -12.12
CA GLY A 55 -5.92 1.47 -11.84
C GLY A 55 -5.71 1.25 -10.35
N ALA A 56 -5.45 0.00 -9.97
CA ALA A 56 -5.18 -0.39 -8.60
C ALA A 56 -3.85 -1.14 -8.51
N LEU A 57 -3.18 -1.02 -7.37
CA LEU A 57 -1.99 -1.79 -7.03
C LEU A 57 -2.36 -2.84 -6.00
N ILE A 58 -2.27 -4.11 -6.37
CA ILE A 58 -2.45 -5.23 -5.45
C ILE A 58 -1.09 -5.57 -4.88
N ILE A 59 -0.97 -5.58 -3.56
CA ILE A 59 0.26 -5.92 -2.85
C ILE A 59 0.05 -7.27 -2.17
N THR A 60 0.95 -8.21 -2.41
CA THR A 60 1.01 -9.49 -1.72
C THR A 60 2.15 -9.41 -0.70
N PRO A 61 1.84 -9.32 0.61
CA PRO A 61 2.86 -9.26 1.65
C PRO A 61 3.67 -10.56 1.71
N GLU A 62 4.99 -10.43 1.83
CA GLU A 62 5.91 -11.55 2.10
C GLU A 62 6.60 -11.41 3.45
N LYS A 63 6.79 -10.16 3.91
CA LYS A 63 7.45 -9.85 5.17
C LYS A 63 6.89 -8.56 5.76
N VAL A 64 6.64 -8.55 7.07
CA VAL A 64 6.27 -7.35 7.81
C VAL A 64 7.34 -7.07 8.86
N ILE A 65 7.84 -5.85 8.91
CA ILE A 65 8.93 -5.42 9.80
C ILE A 65 8.39 -4.33 10.72
N VAL A 66 8.54 -4.48 12.03
CA VAL A 66 8.21 -3.45 13.00
C VAL A 66 9.19 -2.29 12.86
N THR A 67 8.69 -1.09 12.58
CA THR A 67 9.48 0.15 12.56
C THR A 67 9.14 1.09 13.72
N THR A 68 8.21 0.70 14.59
CA THR A 68 7.96 1.35 15.90
C THR A 68 9.27 1.46 16.69
N PRO A 69 9.63 2.66 17.19
CA PRO A 69 10.79 2.82 18.07
C PRO A 69 10.64 2.02 19.36
N GLY A 70 11.71 1.36 19.79
CA GLY A 70 11.73 0.57 21.03
C GLY A 70 12.38 -0.79 20.86
N ALA A 71 12.22 -1.65 21.86
CA ALA A 71 12.88 -2.96 21.92
C ALA A 71 12.51 -3.91 20.76
N ASN A 72 11.31 -3.73 20.18
CA ASN A 72 10.81 -4.57 19.10
C ASN A 72 11.13 -4.01 17.70
N ASN A 73 11.89 -2.93 17.60
CA ASN A 73 12.27 -2.36 16.31
C ASN A 73 13.08 -3.38 15.48
N LYS A 74 12.76 -3.47 14.19
CA LYS A 74 13.32 -4.44 13.22
C LYS A 74 12.86 -5.89 13.40
N ASN A 75 12.02 -6.19 14.39
CA ASN A 75 11.42 -7.52 14.49
C ASN A 75 10.54 -7.79 13.27
N GLU A 76 10.54 -9.03 12.82
CA GLU A 76 9.65 -9.51 11.76
C GLU A 76 8.40 -10.14 12.39
N LEU A 77 7.24 -9.92 11.75
CA LEU A 77 5.96 -10.52 12.11
C LEU A 77 5.60 -11.67 11.17
#